data_AF-A0A382XII0-F1
#
_entry.id   AF-A0A382XII0-F1
#
_cell.length_a   1.000
_cell.length_b   1.000
_cell.length_c   1.000
_cell.angle_alpha   90.00
_cell.angle_beta   90.00
_cell.angle_gamma   90.00
#
_symmetry.space_group_name_H-M   'P 1'
#
loop_
_entity.id
_entity.type
_entity.pdbx_description
1 polymer ?
#
loop_
_entity_poly.entity_id
_entity_poly.type
_entity_poly.pdbx_seq_one_letter_code
_entity_poly.pdbx_strand_id
1 'polypeptide(L)'
;QLALAFKKRHQEVEERGQPFKTRGETIRKFLKLLKFDLTQAQKRVLGEIMSYLERNEPMNLLLQGDVGSGKTVVALIALLTGVDNDCQTALMAPTELLAEQHFLSIRPFCEALNITIALVTSSGTAKEKTLIHGCIANGTTQIIVGTHALIQKKIEFSKLGLIVVDEQHRFGVLQRDALSKKGLTPHVLIMTATPIPRSLALTLYGDMNVSFLDEFPPGRIPIETKLFYEDARNTAYTLLEKEIKEGRQAYVVCPLIEESESIDLKAAID
;
A
#
# COMPACT_ATOMS: atom_id res chain seq x y z
N GLN A 1 -2.98 28.27 8.79
CA GLN A 1 -3.78 27.28 9.56
C GLN A 1 -5.29 27.49 9.38
N LEU A 2 -5.84 28.72 9.51
CA LEU A 2 -7.28 28.99 9.32
C LEU A 2 -7.81 28.62 7.92
N ALA A 3 -7.07 28.94 6.85
CA ALA A 3 -7.50 28.64 5.47
C ALA A 3 -7.58 27.12 5.18
N LEU A 4 -6.69 26.33 5.80
CA LEU A 4 -6.71 24.86 5.68
C LEU A 4 -7.92 24.28 6.42
N ALA A 5 -8.21 24.80 7.62
CA ALA A 5 -9.39 24.41 8.40
C ALA A 5 -10.71 24.78 7.69
N PHE A 6 -10.77 25.93 7.01
CA PHE A 6 -11.92 26.34 6.21
C PHE A 6 -12.14 25.44 4.98
N LYS A 7 -11.07 25.02 4.31
CA LYS A 7 -11.14 24.09 3.17
C LYS A 7 -11.60 22.70 3.61
N LYS A 8 -11.11 22.23 4.76
CA LYS A 8 -11.52 20.97 5.39
C LYS A 8 -13.02 20.94 5.69
N ARG A 9 -13.54 22.02 6.30
CA ARG A 9 -14.95 22.15 6.64
C ARG A 9 -15.89 22.26 5.44
N HIS A 10 -15.42 22.77 4.30
CA HIS A 10 -16.20 22.82 3.07
C HIS A 10 -16.20 21.49 2.30
N GLN A 11 -15.10 20.74 2.30
CA GLN A 11 -15.06 19.40 1.69
C GLN A 11 -15.80 18.34 2.51
N GLU A 12 -15.77 18.41 3.85
CA GLU A 12 -16.53 17.54 4.76
C GLU A 12 -18.06 17.64 4.55
N VAL A 13 -18.55 18.74 3.96
CA VAL A 13 -19.99 18.98 3.77
C VAL A 13 -20.55 18.36 2.48
N GLU A 14 -19.72 17.99 1.49
CA GLU A 14 -20.20 17.53 0.17
C GLU A 14 -19.99 16.02 -0.12
N GLU A 15 -18.97 15.36 0.44
CA GLU A 15 -18.73 13.92 0.16
C GLU A 15 -19.25 13.02 1.30
N ARG A 16 -20.43 12.43 1.13
CA ARG A 16 -20.92 11.36 2.02
C ARG A 16 -20.33 10.00 1.61
N GLY A 17 -19.67 9.33 2.55
CA GLY A 17 -19.17 7.96 2.42
C GLY A 17 -20.17 6.94 2.99
N GLN A 18 -19.99 5.67 2.65
CA GLN A 18 -20.75 4.56 3.25
C GLN A 18 -20.02 4.09 4.52
N PRO A 19 -20.56 4.30 5.74
CA PRO A 19 -19.94 3.79 6.96
C PRO A 19 -19.90 2.25 6.95
N PHE A 20 -18.80 1.69 7.42
CA PHE A 20 -18.59 0.25 7.52
C PHE A 20 -18.85 -0.28 8.93
N LYS A 21 -19.40 -1.49 9.00
CA LYS A 21 -19.38 -2.32 10.20
C LYS A 21 -18.01 -2.98 10.31
N THR A 22 -17.26 -2.65 11.35
CA THR A 22 -15.84 -3.05 11.52
C THR A 22 -15.63 -4.34 12.29
N ARG A 23 -16.70 -4.92 12.84
CA ARG A 23 -16.66 -6.12 13.68
C ARG A 23 -17.18 -7.35 12.94
N GLY A 24 -16.66 -7.58 11.73
CA GLY A 24 -17.08 -8.68 10.88
C GLY A 24 -16.47 -10.04 11.25
N GLU A 25 -17.09 -11.11 10.76
CA GLU A 25 -16.67 -12.49 11.03
C GLU A 25 -15.42 -12.87 10.24
N THR A 26 -15.26 -12.31 9.02
CA THR A 26 -14.11 -12.59 8.16
C THR A 26 -12.81 -12.14 8.80
N ILE A 27 -12.78 -10.96 9.42
CA ILE A 27 -11.61 -10.46 10.16
C ILE A 27 -11.23 -11.42 11.29
N ARG A 28 -12.22 -11.94 12.03
CA ARG A 28 -11.96 -12.90 13.13
C ARG A 28 -11.40 -14.22 12.61
N LYS A 29 -11.90 -14.71 11.47
CA LYS A 29 -11.35 -15.90 10.80
C LYS A 29 -9.92 -15.64 10.33
N PHE A 30 -9.68 -14.50 9.70
CA PHE A 30 -8.34 -14.10 9.22
C PHE A 30 -7.32 -14.03 10.35
N LEU A 31 -7.65 -13.40 11.48
CA LEU A 31 -6.74 -13.32 12.63
C LEU A 31 -6.34 -14.70 13.18
N LYS A 32 -7.20 -15.72 13.05
CA LYS A 32 -6.87 -17.11 13.43
C LYS A 32 -5.97 -17.82 12.44
N LEU A 33 -5.86 -17.34 11.19
CA LEU A 33 -4.96 -17.88 10.17
C LEU A 33 -3.53 -17.36 10.31
N LEU A 34 -3.33 -16.25 11.03
CA LEU A 34 -2.01 -15.67 11.25
C LEU A 34 -1.17 -16.59 12.15
N LYS A 35 0.07 -16.84 11.73
CA LYS A 35 1.06 -17.60 12.51
C LYS A 35 1.86 -16.73 13.49
N PHE A 36 1.43 -15.49 13.69
CA PHE A 36 2.08 -14.50 14.53
C PHE A 36 1.03 -13.57 15.14
N ASP A 37 1.36 -12.98 16.27
CA ASP A 37 0.53 -11.94 16.88
C ASP A 37 0.81 -10.56 16.29
N LEU A 38 -0.23 -9.75 16.17
CA LEU A 38 -0.08 -8.35 15.78
C LEU A 38 0.66 -7.57 16.88
N THR A 39 1.56 -6.69 16.45
CA THR A 39 2.25 -5.75 17.35
C THR A 39 1.27 -4.74 17.96
N GLN A 40 1.68 -4.03 19.01
CA GLN A 40 0.80 -3.02 19.62
C GLN A 40 0.60 -1.83 18.68
N ALA A 41 1.63 -1.45 17.92
CA ALA A 41 1.49 -0.47 16.85
C ALA A 41 0.45 -0.90 15.81
N GLN A 42 0.50 -2.16 15.34
CA GLN A 42 -0.49 -2.68 14.38
C GLN A 42 -1.91 -2.65 14.95
N LYS A 43 -2.11 -3.07 16.21
CA LYS A 43 -3.43 -3.04 16.87
C LYS A 43 -3.95 -1.62 17.03
N ARG A 44 -3.09 -0.67 17.43
CA ARG A 44 -3.44 0.76 17.56
C ARG A 44 -3.88 1.35 16.22
N VAL A 45 -3.06 1.18 15.17
CA VAL A 45 -3.35 1.65 13.81
C VAL A 45 -4.65 1.04 13.28
N LEU A 46 -4.88 -0.25 13.51
CA LEU A 46 -6.14 -0.90 13.12
C LEU A 46 -7.33 -0.28 13.85
N GLY A 47 -7.21 0.01 15.15
CA GLY A 47 -8.26 0.73 15.90
C GLY A 47 -8.57 2.11 15.31
N GLU A 48 -7.55 2.85 14.89
CA GLU A 48 -7.71 4.13 14.19
C GLU A 48 -8.42 3.96 12.85
N ILE A 49 -7.98 3.00 12.01
CA ILE A 49 -8.62 2.67 10.73
C ILE A 49 -10.10 2.34 10.95
N MET A 50 -10.43 1.44 11.88
CA MET A 50 -11.81 1.06 12.17
C MET A 50 -12.65 2.28 12.60
N SER A 51 -12.11 3.15 13.46
CA SER A 51 -12.80 4.38 13.88
C SER A 51 -13.07 5.34 12.72
N TYR A 52 -12.21 5.39 11.70
CA TYR A 52 -12.47 6.19 10.50
C TYR A 52 -13.47 5.52 9.56
N LEU A 53 -13.40 4.19 9.39
CA LEU A 53 -14.31 3.42 8.55
C LEU A 53 -15.77 3.47 9.05
N GLU A 54 -15.99 3.64 10.36
CA GLU A 54 -17.34 3.77 10.96
C GLU A 54 -18.02 5.13 10.70
N ARG A 55 -17.30 6.12 10.17
CA ARG A 55 -17.82 7.48 9.97
C ARG A 55 -18.61 7.60 8.66
N ASN A 56 -19.48 8.60 8.62
CA ASN A 56 -20.22 8.98 7.41
C ASN A 56 -19.36 9.73 6.38
N GLU A 57 -18.11 10.03 6.72
CA GLU A 57 -17.13 10.69 5.86
C GLU A 57 -16.16 9.64 5.29
N PRO A 58 -15.81 9.70 4.00
CA PRO A 58 -14.82 8.78 3.43
C PRO A 58 -13.47 8.93 4.15
N MET A 59 -12.91 7.81 4.60
CA MET A 59 -11.60 7.80 5.24
C MET A 59 -10.54 8.29 4.25
N ASN A 60 -9.62 9.12 4.74
CA ASN A 60 -8.43 9.55 4.02
C ASN A 60 -7.23 9.42 4.97
N LEU A 61 -6.54 8.29 4.93
CA LEU A 61 -5.49 7.95 5.89
C LEU A 61 -4.17 7.62 5.17
N LEU A 62 -3.09 8.27 5.60
CA LEU A 62 -1.72 7.91 5.29
C LEU A 62 -1.15 7.05 6.42
N LEU A 63 -0.87 5.80 6.12
CA LEU A 63 -0.18 4.84 6.97
C LEU A 63 1.32 4.82 6.64
N GLN A 64 2.12 5.24 7.60
CA GLN A 64 3.57 5.23 7.50
C GLN A 64 4.15 4.11 8.35
N GLY A 65 5.13 3.40 7.83
CA GLY A 65 5.89 2.42 8.62
C GLY A 65 7.04 1.88 7.81
N ASP A 66 8.12 1.48 8.46
CA ASP A 66 9.32 0.98 7.77
C ASP A 66 9.04 -0.27 6.92
N VAL A 67 9.98 -0.62 6.03
CA VAL A 67 9.97 -1.91 5.34
C VAL A 67 9.97 -3.04 6.38
N GLY A 68 9.02 -3.96 6.27
CA GLY A 68 8.87 -5.06 7.22
C GLY A 68 8.07 -4.75 8.49
N SER A 69 7.51 -3.55 8.67
CA SER A 69 6.64 -3.22 9.82
C SER A 69 5.25 -3.90 9.80
N GLY A 70 4.94 -4.66 8.74
CA GLY A 70 3.66 -5.34 8.58
C GLY A 70 2.54 -4.47 8.00
N LYS A 71 2.86 -3.45 7.19
CA LYS A 71 1.87 -2.64 6.46
C LYS A 71 0.85 -3.51 5.70
N THR A 72 1.32 -4.56 5.04
CA THR A 72 0.47 -5.47 4.25
C THR A 72 -0.61 -6.18 5.08
N VAL A 73 -0.33 -6.59 6.32
CA VAL A 73 -1.35 -7.22 7.17
C VAL A 73 -2.41 -6.21 7.61
N VAL A 74 -2.00 -4.97 7.90
CA VAL A 74 -2.93 -3.88 8.23
C VAL A 74 -3.82 -3.54 7.03
N ALA A 75 -3.24 -3.45 5.84
CA ALA A 75 -3.98 -3.27 4.59
C ALA A 75 -4.98 -4.38 4.33
N LEU A 76 -4.56 -5.65 4.47
CA LEU A 76 -5.44 -6.78 4.23
C LEU A 76 -6.63 -6.79 5.18
N ILE A 77 -6.44 -6.47 6.47
CA ILE A 77 -7.56 -6.34 7.41
C ILE A 77 -8.53 -5.22 6.99
N ALA A 78 -8.02 -4.09 6.52
CA ALA A 78 -8.86 -3.00 6.01
C ALA A 78 -9.65 -3.43 4.75
N LEU A 79 -9.01 -4.12 3.80
CA LEU A 79 -9.67 -4.67 2.61
C LEU A 79 -10.78 -5.67 2.99
N LEU A 80 -10.48 -6.62 3.88
CA LEU A 80 -11.44 -7.59 4.38
C LEU A 80 -12.63 -6.92 5.10
N THR A 81 -12.41 -5.80 5.77
CA THR A 81 -13.49 -5.01 6.38
C THR A 81 -14.46 -4.47 5.32
N GLY A 82 -13.95 -4.01 4.17
CA GLY A 82 -14.81 -3.63 3.05
C GLY A 82 -15.59 -4.82 2.48
N VAL A 83 -14.94 -5.98 2.37
CA VAL A 83 -15.60 -7.23 1.92
C VAL A 83 -16.74 -7.64 2.85
N ASP A 84 -16.55 -7.53 4.18
CA ASP A 84 -17.59 -7.77 5.20
C ASP A 84 -18.79 -6.80 5.11
N ASN A 85 -18.68 -5.72 4.33
CA ASN A 85 -19.73 -4.72 4.09
C ASN A 85 -20.30 -4.77 2.67
N ASP A 86 -20.19 -5.94 2.02
CA ASP A 86 -20.67 -6.21 0.66
C ASP A 86 -20.08 -5.23 -0.36
N CYS A 87 -18.84 -4.81 -0.15
CA CYS A 87 -18.11 -3.93 -1.06
C CYS A 87 -16.94 -4.67 -1.70
N GLN A 88 -16.66 -4.31 -2.94
CA GLN A 88 -15.38 -4.59 -3.57
C GLN A 88 -14.31 -3.70 -2.96
N THR A 89 -13.10 -4.23 -2.86
CA THR A 89 -11.94 -3.48 -2.40
C THR A 89 -10.78 -3.63 -3.38
N ALA A 90 -9.91 -2.63 -3.42
CA ALA A 90 -8.79 -2.61 -4.35
C ALA A 90 -7.46 -2.34 -3.65
N LEU A 91 -6.42 -3.10 -4.00
CA LEU A 91 -5.04 -2.86 -3.61
C LEU A 91 -4.24 -2.45 -4.85
N MET A 92 -3.72 -1.23 -4.82
CA MET A 92 -2.98 -0.63 -5.93
C MET A 92 -1.51 -0.49 -5.58
N ALA A 93 -0.64 -0.95 -6.47
CA ALA A 93 0.81 -0.76 -6.38
C ALA A 93 1.34 0.08 -7.55
N PRO A 94 2.55 0.66 -7.44
CA PRO A 94 3.09 1.53 -8.48
C PRO A 94 3.58 0.76 -9.71
N THR A 95 3.93 -0.53 -9.54
CA THR A 95 4.42 -1.40 -10.62
C THR A 95 3.66 -2.72 -10.63
N GLU A 96 3.65 -3.39 -11.78
CA GLU A 96 3.02 -4.71 -11.91
C GLU A 96 3.71 -5.75 -11.04
N LEU A 97 5.03 -5.68 -10.91
CA LEU A 97 5.80 -6.56 -10.05
C LEU A 97 5.35 -6.45 -8.59
N LEU A 98 5.17 -5.23 -8.07
CA LEU A 98 4.69 -5.04 -6.70
C LEU A 98 3.23 -5.48 -6.53
N ALA A 99 2.38 -5.25 -7.54
CA ALA A 99 1.00 -5.74 -7.52
C ALA A 99 0.94 -7.27 -7.50
N GLU A 100 1.78 -7.94 -8.28
CA GLU A 100 1.91 -9.39 -8.28
C GLU A 100 2.43 -9.92 -6.95
N GLN A 101 3.46 -9.28 -6.37
CA GLN A 101 3.97 -9.63 -5.04
C GLN A 101 2.88 -9.52 -3.96
N HIS A 102 2.09 -8.44 -3.97
CA HIS A 102 0.95 -8.29 -3.07
C HIS A 102 -0.08 -9.38 -3.29
N PHE A 103 -0.46 -9.64 -4.54
CA PHE A 103 -1.43 -10.68 -4.90
C PHE A 103 -0.98 -12.05 -4.40
N LEU A 104 0.26 -12.46 -4.68
CA LEU A 104 0.82 -13.73 -4.22
C LEU A 104 0.88 -13.84 -2.70
N SER A 105 1.17 -12.72 -2.02
CA SER A 105 1.24 -12.66 -0.55
C SER A 105 -0.15 -12.81 0.11
N ILE A 106 -1.19 -12.17 -0.43
CA ILE A 106 -2.52 -12.14 0.20
C ILE A 106 -3.47 -13.23 -0.30
N ARG A 107 -3.26 -13.76 -1.51
CA ARG A 107 -4.13 -14.77 -2.13
C ARG A 107 -4.35 -16.01 -1.25
N PRO A 108 -3.35 -16.61 -0.60
CA PRO A 108 -3.57 -17.79 0.24
C PRO A 108 -4.57 -17.53 1.38
N PHE A 109 -4.56 -16.33 1.95
CA PHE A 109 -5.52 -15.93 2.98
C PHE A 109 -6.92 -15.73 2.40
N CYS A 110 -7.02 -15.14 1.21
CA CYS A 110 -8.30 -14.95 0.53
C CYS A 110 -8.95 -16.31 0.19
N GLU A 111 -8.17 -17.25 -0.34
CA GLU A 111 -8.63 -18.61 -0.65
C GLU A 111 -9.11 -19.34 0.62
N ALA A 112 -8.36 -19.26 1.72
CA ALA A 112 -8.76 -19.85 3.00
C ALA A 112 -10.04 -19.24 3.59
N LEU A 113 -10.39 -18.01 3.20
CA LEU A 113 -11.60 -17.30 3.62
C LEU A 113 -12.74 -17.41 2.61
N ASN A 114 -12.56 -18.15 1.50
CA ASN A 114 -13.46 -18.21 0.36
C ASN A 114 -13.79 -16.83 -0.25
N ILE A 115 -12.78 -15.96 -0.31
CA ILE A 115 -12.87 -14.62 -0.89
C ILE A 115 -12.27 -14.63 -2.29
N THR A 116 -13.02 -14.12 -3.26
CA THR A 116 -12.58 -14.03 -4.65
C THR A 116 -11.60 -12.87 -4.81
N ILE A 117 -10.41 -13.18 -5.31
CA ILE A 117 -9.36 -12.20 -5.59
C ILE A 117 -8.92 -12.29 -7.05
N ALA A 118 -8.70 -11.15 -7.69
CA ALA A 118 -8.16 -11.10 -9.05
C ALA A 118 -6.97 -10.14 -9.15
N LEU A 119 -5.99 -10.49 -9.99
CA LEU A 119 -4.88 -9.65 -10.37
C LEU A 119 -5.16 -9.03 -11.75
N VAL A 120 -4.99 -7.71 -11.86
CA VAL A 120 -5.12 -6.97 -13.12
C VAL A 120 -3.75 -6.41 -13.51
N THR A 121 -3.17 -6.97 -14.57
CA THR A 121 -1.90 -6.55 -15.17
C THR A 121 -2.05 -6.34 -16.68
N SER A 122 -1.02 -5.79 -17.32
CA SER A 122 -0.93 -5.67 -18.77
C SER A 122 -0.68 -7.02 -19.46
N SER A 123 -0.24 -8.04 -18.72
CA SER A 123 -0.03 -9.40 -19.22
C SER A 123 -1.36 -10.16 -19.43
N GLY A 124 -1.32 -11.29 -20.13
CA GLY A 124 -2.49 -12.13 -20.41
C GLY A 124 -3.23 -11.81 -21.71
N THR A 125 -4.03 -12.78 -22.16
CA THR A 125 -4.80 -12.72 -23.41
C THR A 125 -5.97 -11.73 -23.29
N ALA A 126 -6.46 -11.23 -24.42
CA ALA A 126 -7.64 -10.36 -24.45
C ALA A 126 -8.87 -11.04 -23.82
N LYS A 127 -9.01 -12.35 -24.01
CA LYS A 127 -10.13 -13.14 -23.46
C LYS A 127 -10.08 -13.20 -21.93
N GLU A 128 -8.91 -13.45 -21.34
CA GLU A 128 -8.74 -13.48 -19.89
C GLU A 128 -9.02 -12.12 -19.26
N LYS A 129 -8.53 -11.04 -19.87
CA LYS A 129 -8.80 -9.67 -19.41
C LYS A 129 -10.30 -9.38 -19.43
N THR A 130 -10.99 -9.68 -20.53
CA THR A 130 -12.44 -9.49 -20.63
C THR A 130 -13.20 -10.28 -19.57
N LEU A 131 -12.77 -11.51 -19.26
CA LEU A 131 -13.37 -12.31 -18.19
C LEU A 131 -13.18 -11.64 -16.82
N ILE A 132 -11.95 -11.25 -16.48
CA ILE A 132 -11.64 -10.58 -15.21
C ILE A 132 -12.43 -9.28 -15.08
N HIS A 133 -12.47 -8.46 -16.13
CA HIS A 133 -13.26 -7.22 -16.13
C HIS A 133 -14.75 -7.48 -15.96
N GLY A 134 -15.30 -8.53 -16.58
CA GLY A 134 -16.69 -8.95 -16.37
C GLY A 134 -16.98 -9.36 -14.92
N CYS A 135 -16.08 -10.13 -14.31
CA CYS A 135 -16.18 -10.53 -12.90
C CYS A 135 -16.04 -9.35 -11.92
N ILE A 136 -15.28 -8.31 -12.27
CA ILE A 136 -15.20 -7.08 -11.48
C ILE A 136 -16.49 -6.28 -11.64
N ALA A 137 -16.98 -6.10 -12.87
CA ALA A 137 -18.17 -5.30 -13.16
C ALA A 137 -19.45 -5.89 -12.55
N ASN A 138 -19.56 -7.22 -12.48
CA ASN A 138 -20.72 -7.88 -11.88
C ASN A 138 -20.57 -8.10 -10.35
N GLY A 139 -19.45 -7.71 -9.75
CA GLY A 139 -19.22 -7.83 -8.30
C GLY A 139 -18.77 -9.21 -7.82
N THR A 140 -18.53 -10.17 -8.73
CA THR A 140 -18.05 -11.52 -8.36
C THR A 140 -16.68 -11.46 -7.71
N THR A 141 -15.81 -10.57 -8.16
CA THR A 141 -14.47 -10.35 -7.58
C THR A 141 -14.56 -9.39 -6.39
N GLN A 142 -14.22 -9.86 -5.18
CA GLN A 142 -14.31 -9.07 -3.94
C GLN A 142 -13.05 -8.24 -3.66
N ILE A 143 -11.86 -8.78 -3.96
CA ILE A 143 -10.58 -8.07 -3.82
C ILE A 143 -9.90 -7.97 -5.18
N ILE A 144 -9.55 -6.76 -5.60
CA ILE A 144 -8.87 -6.49 -6.87
C ILE A 144 -7.47 -5.99 -6.57
N VAL A 145 -6.45 -6.67 -7.08
CA VAL A 145 -5.04 -6.23 -6.99
C VAL A 145 -4.57 -5.77 -8.36
N GLY A 146 -3.83 -4.68 -8.44
CA GLY A 146 -3.32 -4.19 -9.71
C GLY A 146 -2.51 -2.92 -9.55
N THR A 147 -2.24 -2.25 -10.68
CA THR A 147 -1.58 -0.95 -10.66
C THR A 147 -2.59 0.19 -10.53
N HIS A 148 -2.12 1.44 -10.48
CA HIS A 148 -3.02 2.62 -10.55
C HIS A 148 -3.84 2.69 -11.85
N ALA A 149 -3.58 1.81 -12.83
CA ALA A 149 -4.47 1.63 -13.97
C ALA A 149 -5.89 1.18 -13.57
N LEU A 150 -6.06 0.59 -12.39
CA LEU A 150 -7.36 0.11 -11.90
C LEU A 150 -8.45 1.19 -11.86
N ILE A 151 -8.08 2.44 -11.59
CA ILE A 151 -9.03 3.55 -11.48
C ILE A 151 -9.22 4.32 -12.80
N GLN A 152 -8.48 3.95 -13.85
CA GLN A 152 -8.62 4.57 -15.17
C GLN A 152 -9.93 4.13 -15.85
N LYS A 153 -10.25 4.69 -17.03
CA LYS A 153 -11.56 4.57 -17.68
C LYS A 153 -11.99 3.14 -18.05
N LYS A 154 -11.08 2.15 -18.05
CA LYS A 154 -11.35 0.81 -18.59
C LYS A 154 -11.99 -0.17 -17.62
N ILE A 155 -11.99 0.12 -16.31
CA ILE A 155 -12.50 -0.79 -15.29
C ILE A 155 -13.70 -0.16 -14.59
N GLU A 156 -14.79 -0.90 -14.60
CA GLU A 156 -16.04 -0.58 -13.92
C GLU A 156 -16.18 -1.50 -12.72
N PHE A 157 -16.33 -0.91 -11.54
CA PHE A 157 -16.58 -1.63 -10.30
C PHE A 157 -18.07 -1.66 -10.04
N SER A 158 -18.58 -2.78 -9.54
CA SER A 158 -19.97 -2.90 -9.08
C SER A 158 -20.21 -2.03 -7.83
N LYS A 159 -19.36 -2.17 -6.80
CA LYS A 159 -19.48 -1.41 -5.54
C LYS A 159 -18.12 -1.26 -4.85
N LEU A 160 -17.28 -0.37 -5.34
CA LEU A 160 -15.97 -0.10 -4.75
C LEU A 160 -16.11 0.70 -3.44
N GLY A 161 -15.80 0.07 -2.31
CA GLY A 161 -15.94 0.68 -0.98
C GLY A 161 -14.62 1.13 -0.33
N LEU A 162 -13.50 0.47 -0.67
CA LEU A 162 -12.21 0.80 -0.07
C LEU A 162 -11.06 0.57 -1.06
N ILE A 163 -10.11 1.51 -1.06
CA ILE A 163 -8.88 1.44 -1.84
C ILE A 163 -7.69 1.53 -0.88
N VAL A 164 -6.77 0.58 -1.01
CA VAL A 164 -5.43 0.66 -0.46
C VAL A 164 -4.45 0.99 -1.58
N VAL A 165 -3.56 1.95 -1.36
CA VAL A 165 -2.53 2.35 -2.31
C VAL A 165 -1.18 2.20 -1.65
N ASP A 166 -0.31 1.37 -2.20
CA ASP A 166 1.05 1.20 -1.74
C ASP A 166 2.03 2.13 -2.47
N GLU A 167 2.98 2.67 -1.72
CA GLU A 167 4.14 3.44 -2.18
C GLU A 167 3.83 4.55 -3.21
N GLN A 168 2.75 5.32 -3.00
CA GLN A 168 2.42 6.43 -3.88
C GLN A 168 2.23 7.78 -3.17
N HIS A 169 3.20 8.66 -3.38
CA HIS A 169 3.24 10.03 -2.85
C HIS A 169 2.32 11.04 -3.53
N ARG A 170 1.56 10.66 -4.57
CA ARG A 170 0.76 11.60 -5.38
C ARG A 170 -0.70 11.19 -5.59
N PHE A 171 -1.15 10.09 -4.97
CA PHE A 171 -2.48 9.54 -5.26
C PHE A 171 -3.64 10.45 -4.78
N GLY A 172 -3.45 11.16 -3.66
CA GLY A 172 -4.55 11.75 -2.90
C GLY A 172 -5.44 12.76 -3.64
N VAL A 173 -4.89 13.68 -4.42
CA VAL A 173 -5.68 14.84 -4.91
C VAL A 173 -6.29 14.61 -6.30
N LEU A 174 -5.46 14.20 -7.28
CA LEU A 174 -5.90 14.13 -8.68
C LEU A 174 -6.77 12.90 -8.98
N GLN A 175 -6.59 11.81 -8.22
CA GLN A 175 -7.29 10.55 -8.48
C GLN A 175 -8.59 10.43 -7.68
N ARG A 176 -8.74 11.16 -6.56
CA ARG A 176 -10.06 11.31 -5.90
C ARG A 176 -11.05 12.07 -6.78
N ASP A 177 -10.62 13.12 -7.46
CA ASP A 177 -11.46 13.81 -8.45
C ASP A 177 -11.89 12.85 -9.57
N ALA A 178 -11.01 11.95 -10.01
CA ALA A 178 -11.34 10.93 -11.01
C ALA A 178 -12.35 9.88 -10.49
N LEU A 179 -12.28 9.50 -9.21
CA LEU A 179 -13.22 8.57 -8.56
C LEU A 179 -14.57 9.25 -8.28
N SER A 180 -14.54 10.48 -7.77
CA SER A 180 -15.73 11.31 -7.52
C SER A 180 -16.50 11.60 -8.81
N LYS A 181 -15.80 11.87 -9.92
CA LYS A 181 -16.40 11.96 -11.27
C LYS A 181 -17.06 10.67 -11.76
N LYS A 182 -16.69 9.52 -11.22
CA LYS A 182 -17.37 8.23 -11.45
C LYS A 182 -18.51 7.97 -10.46
N GLY A 183 -18.81 8.91 -9.57
CA GLY A 183 -19.81 8.75 -8.50
C GLY A 183 -19.35 7.85 -7.36
N LEU A 184 -18.05 7.56 -7.25
CA LEU A 184 -17.49 6.68 -6.22
C LEU A 184 -16.86 7.51 -5.10
N THR A 185 -17.25 7.22 -3.85
CA THR A 185 -16.68 7.83 -2.64
C THR A 185 -16.06 6.77 -1.69
N PRO A 186 -15.09 5.95 -2.17
CA PRO A 186 -14.51 4.89 -1.35
C PRO A 186 -13.64 5.45 -0.22
N HIS A 187 -13.48 4.68 0.84
CA HIS A 187 -12.43 4.89 1.83
C HIS A 187 -11.05 4.72 1.18
N VAL A 188 -10.09 5.58 1.52
CA VAL A 188 -8.73 5.56 0.97
C VAL A 188 -7.71 5.38 2.09
N LEU A 189 -6.89 4.34 1.96
CA LEU A 189 -5.72 4.07 2.78
C LEU A 189 -4.46 4.12 1.89
N ILE A 190 -3.59 5.09 2.12
CA ILE A 190 -2.29 5.17 1.43
C ILE A 190 -1.23 4.63 2.38
N MET A 191 -0.33 3.80 1.88
CA MET A 191 0.78 3.23 2.64
C MET A 191 2.10 3.74 2.07
N THR A 192 3.08 4.01 2.93
CA THR A 192 4.44 4.27 2.49
C THR A 192 5.48 3.73 3.47
N ALA A 193 6.59 3.24 2.90
CA ALA A 193 7.80 2.93 3.66
C ALA A 193 8.58 4.18 4.07
N THR A 194 8.58 5.22 3.23
CA THR A 194 9.40 6.41 3.45
C THR A 194 8.93 7.19 4.67
N PRO A 195 9.83 7.53 5.60
CA PRO A 195 9.44 8.29 6.76
C PRO A 195 9.22 9.76 6.38
N ILE A 196 7.97 10.23 6.44
CA ILE A 196 7.62 11.63 6.18
C ILE A 196 7.42 12.34 7.52
N PRO A 197 8.14 13.46 7.79
CA PRO A 197 7.90 14.26 8.97
C PRO A 197 6.43 14.68 9.03
N ARG A 198 5.79 14.57 10.20
CA ARG A 198 4.36 14.84 10.37
C ARG A 198 3.95 16.24 9.86
N SER A 199 4.77 17.26 10.09
CA SER A 199 4.55 18.63 9.61
C SER A 199 4.61 18.73 8.08
N LEU A 200 5.55 18.01 7.46
CA LEU A 200 5.67 17.94 6.01
C LEU A 200 4.49 17.16 5.41
N ALA A 201 4.05 16.10 6.08
CA ALA A 201 2.92 15.30 5.64
C ALA A 201 1.64 16.16 5.53
N LEU A 202 1.31 16.95 6.55
CA LEU A 202 0.16 17.88 6.51
C LEU A 202 0.26 18.94 5.41
N THR A 203 1.47 19.28 4.97
CA THR A 203 1.70 20.28 3.93
C THR A 203 1.62 19.69 2.53
N LEU A 204 2.24 18.52 2.32
CA LEU A 204 2.24 17.81 1.02
C LEU A 204 0.93 17.10 0.74
N TYR A 205 0.28 16.60 1.78
CA TYR A 205 -0.88 15.72 1.71
C TYR A 205 -2.17 16.35 2.27
N GLY A 206 -2.11 17.64 2.64
CA GLY A 206 -3.27 18.46 2.97
C GLY A 206 -4.15 17.89 4.09
N ASP A 207 -5.30 17.36 3.69
CA ASP A 207 -6.41 16.90 4.53
C ASP A 207 -6.27 15.46 5.06
N MET A 208 -5.23 14.72 4.65
CA MET A 208 -5.02 13.34 5.11
C MET A 208 -4.72 13.24 6.61
N ASN A 209 -5.40 12.30 7.28
CA ASN A 209 -4.99 11.84 8.60
C ASN A 209 -3.71 11.00 8.45
N VAL A 210 -2.82 11.02 9.45
CA VAL A 210 -1.55 10.28 9.39
C VAL A 210 -1.43 9.36 10.59
N SER A 211 -1.10 8.10 10.34
CA SER A 211 -0.84 7.09 11.37
C SER A 211 0.50 6.39 11.13
N PHE A 212 1.13 5.92 12.21
CA PHE A 212 2.49 5.39 12.21
C PHE A 212 2.53 3.97 12.78
N LEU A 213 3.20 3.07 12.08
CA LEU A 213 3.68 1.78 12.58
C LEU A 213 5.13 1.96 13.04
N ASP A 214 5.29 2.25 14.32
CA ASP A 214 6.54 2.59 15.01
C ASP A 214 7.19 1.39 15.73
N GLU A 215 6.62 0.19 15.58
CA GLU A 215 7.16 -1.05 16.13
C GLU A 215 7.55 -2.01 15.00
N PHE A 216 8.66 -2.72 15.19
CA PHE A 216 9.04 -3.85 14.32
C PHE A 216 8.45 -5.15 14.85
N PRO A 217 8.11 -6.10 13.96
CA PRO A 217 7.81 -7.46 14.38
C PRO A 217 8.96 -8.06 15.20
N PRO A 218 8.65 -8.92 16.19
CA PRO A 218 9.67 -9.56 17.00
C PRO A 218 10.63 -10.39 16.13
N GLY A 219 11.92 -10.36 16.47
CA GLY A 219 12.96 -11.11 15.76
C GLY A 219 13.67 -10.36 14.63
N ARG A 220 13.36 -9.07 14.38
CA ARG A 220 14.14 -8.25 13.45
C ARG A 220 15.56 -8.01 14.01
N ILE A 221 16.56 -8.45 13.25
CA ILE A 221 17.97 -8.21 13.57
C ILE A 221 18.32 -6.78 13.12
N PRO A 222 18.94 -5.95 13.98
CA PRO A 222 19.41 -4.63 13.58
C PRO A 222 20.42 -4.71 12.42
N ILE A 223 20.35 -3.76 11.49
CA ILE A 223 21.30 -3.67 10.38
C ILE A 223 22.55 -2.92 10.87
N GLU A 224 23.71 -3.56 10.77
CA GLU A 224 25.00 -2.88 10.99
C GLU A 224 25.35 -2.05 9.75
N THR A 225 25.46 -0.72 9.91
CA THR A 225 25.80 0.19 8.81
C THR A 225 27.23 0.69 8.98
N LYS A 226 28.05 0.54 7.92
CA LYS A 226 29.45 1.00 7.87
C LYS A 226 29.65 1.96 6.71
N LEU A 227 30.40 3.03 6.96
CA LEU A 227 30.82 3.99 5.94
C LEU A 227 32.27 3.68 5.54
N PHE A 228 32.52 3.55 4.24
CA PHE A 228 33.84 3.39 3.67
C PHE A 228 34.08 4.53 2.68
N TYR A 229 35.24 5.18 2.79
CA TYR A 229 35.72 6.14 1.80
C TYR A 229 36.45 5.43 0.66
N GLU A 230 36.78 6.15 -0.41
CA GLU A 230 37.35 5.58 -1.64
C GLU A 230 38.66 4.78 -1.39
N ASP A 231 39.49 5.25 -0.48
CA ASP A 231 40.74 4.59 -0.04
C ASP A 231 40.50 3.23 0.63
N ALA A 232 39.31 3.04 1.21
CA ALA A 232 38.88 1.79 1.85
C ALA A 232 37.93 0.94 0.97
N ARG A 233 37.80 1.25 -0.34
CA ARG A 233 36.93 0.49 -1.26
C ARG A 233 37.25 -1.00 -1.29
N ASN A 234 38.55 -1.36 -1.29
CA ASN A 234 38.97 -2.77 -1.25
C ASN A 234 38.54 -3.48 0.04
N THR A 235 38.50 -2.77 1.16
CA THR A 235 38.01 -3.30 2.45
C THR A 235 36.52 -3.62 2.37
N ALA A 236 35.73 -2.74 1.73
CA ALA A 236 34.31 -2.98 1.51
C ALA A 236 34.07 -4.22 0.61
N TYR A 237 34.85 -4.38 -0.46
CA TYR A 237 34.77 -5.57 -1.32
C TYR A 237 35.20 -6.86 -0.61
N THR A 238 36.23 -6.79 0.23
CA THR A 238 36.66 -7.94 1.04
C THR A 238 35.56 -8.41 1.98
N LEU A 239 34.82 -7.46 2.59
CA LEU A 239 33.68 -7.77 3.44
C LEU A 239 32.53 -8.40 2.65
N LEU A 240 32.23 -7.87 1.46
CA LEU A 240 31.23 -8.41 0.56
C LEU A 240 31.58 -9.84 0.10
N GLU A 241 32.83 -10.08 -0.31
CA GLU A 241 33.30 -11.41 -0.70
C GLU A 241 33.19 -12.43 0.44
N LYS A 242 33.48 -12.02 1.67
CA LYS A 242 33.36 -12.89 2.84
C LYS A 242 31.92 -13.39 3.00
N GLU A 243 30.95 -12.48 2.93
CA GLU A 243 29.52 -12.84 3.05
C GLU A 243 29.07 -13.75 1.88
N ILE A 244 29.54 -13.48 0.65
CA ILE A 244 29.26 -14.34 -0.51
C ILE A 244 29.86 -15.74 -0.33
N LYS A 245 31.09 -15.85 0.19
CA LYS A 245 31.74 -17.15 0.47
C LYS A 245 30.99 -17.97 1.52
N GLU A 246 30.21 -17.33 2.40
CA GLU A 246 29.30 -17.99 3.33
C GLU A 246 27.97 -18.42 2.67
N GLY A 247 27.83 -18.28 1.35
CA GLY A 247 26.63 -18.66 0.59
C GLY A 247 25.51 -17.62 0.62
N ARG A 248 25.80 -16.38 1.05
CA ARG A 248 24.83 -15.29 1.11
C ARG A 248 24.82 -14.48 -0.19
N GLN A 249 23.82 -13.63 -0.34
CA GLN A 249 23.68 -12.73 -1.49
C GLN A 249 24.11 -11.31 -1.12
N ALA A 250 24.68 -10.58 -2.07
CA ALA A 250 25.03 -9.17 -1.93
C ALA A 250 24.35 -8.33 -3.01
N TYR A 251 23.89 -7.14 -2.62
CA TYR A 251 23.36 -6.14 -3.55
C TYR A 251 24.36 -5.00 -3.69
N VAL A 252 24.74 -4.67 -4.93
CA VAL A 252 25.57 -3.52 -5.25
C VAL A 252 24.70 -2.52 -6.01
N VAL A 253 24.54 -1.33 -5.46
CA VAL A 253 23.76 -0.25 -6.06
C VAL A 253 24.72 0.75 -6.66
N CYS A 254 24.84 0.76 -7.98
CA CYS A 254 25.58 1.78 -8.72
C CYS A 254 24.56 2.85 -9.18
N PRO A 255 24.68 4.10 -8.73
CA PRO A 255 23.69 5.13 -9.02
C PRO A 255 23.62 5.52 -10.50
N LEU A 256 24.70 5.27 -11.27
CA LEU A 256 24.79 5.54 -12.69
C LEU A 256 25.25 4.31 -13.48
N ILE A 257 24.65 4.12 -14.66
CA ILE A 257 25.05 3.08 -15.63
C ILE A 257 26.08 3.66 -16.60
N GLU A 258 25.92 4.93 -17.02
CA GLU A 258 26.82 5.68 -17.90
C GLU A 258 27.16 7.03 -17.23
N GLU A 259 28.33 7.61 -17.55
CA GLU A 259 28.71 8.93 -17.04
C GLU A 259 27.70 9.99 -17.48
N SER A 260 27.28 10.86 -16.56
CA SER A 260 26.42 11.99 -16.88
C SER A 260 27.23 13.28 -16.77
N GLU A 261 27.29 14.08 -17.84
CA GLU A 261 27.91 15.42 -17.82
C GLU A 261 27.31 16.36 -16.75
N SER A 262 26.13 16.02 -16.22
CA SER A 262 25.41 16.82 -15.23
C SER A 262 25.58 16.37 -13.78
N ILE A 263 26.14 15.18 -13.53
CA ILE A 263 26.25 14.59 -12.19
C ILE A 263 27.63 13.94 -12.03
N ASP A 264 28.43 14.47 -11.11
CA ASP A 264 29.77 13.98 -10.78
C ASP A 264 29.69 12.69 -9.92
N LEU A 265 29.21 11.60 -10.50
CA LEU A 265 29.11 10.27 -9.90
C LEU A 265 29.72 9.22 -10.84
N LYS A 266 30.43 8.23 -10.29
CA LYS A 266 31.07 7.16 -11.08
C LYS A 266 30.04 6.19 -11.68
N ALA A 267 30.25 5.80 -12.93
CA ALA A 267 29.42 4.85 -13.65
C ALA A 267 29.77 3.38 -13.31
N ALA A 268 28.84 2.47 -13.56
CA ALA A 268 29.02 1.03 -13.31
C ALA A 268 30.05 0.36 -14.24
N ILE A 269 30.49 1.04 -15.29
CA ILE A 269 31.37 0.51 -16.34
C ILE A 269 32.86 0.83 -16.07
N ASP A 270 33.15 1.61 -15.01
CA ASP A 270 34.50 1.98 -14.55
C ASP A 270 34.90 1.32 -13.21
#